data_AF-A0A7S1WHC1-F1
#
_entry.id   AF-A0A7S1WHC1-F1
#
_cell.length_a   1.000
_cell.length_b   1.000
_cell.length_c   1.000
_cell.angle_alpha   90.00
_cell.angle_beta   90.00
_cell.angle_gamma   90.00
#
_symmetry.space_group_name_H-M   'P 1'
#
loop_
_entity.id
_entity.type
_entity.pdbx_description
1 polymer ?
#
loop_
_entity_poly.entity_id
_entity_poly.type
_entity_poly.pdbx_seq_one_letter_code
_entity_poly.pdbx_strand_id
1 'polypeptide(L)'
;VTIQVTTPDDVARVTLEDLSAGGLEPVDPKVAGDVAGSSASGGCGGAYGWSWWCLPAFRGRETYADRVTWSSGERLPAGTHTVSYQAVAATRGVFCLPPA
;
A
#
# COMPACT_ATOMS: atom_id res chain seq x y z
N VAL A 1 8.03 -5.58 -0.11
CA VAL A 1 7.30 -5.73 -1.38
C VAL A 1 6.95 -4.35 -1.89
N THR A 2 7.09 -4.11 -3.19
CA THR A 2 6.84 -2.82 -3.85
C THR A 2 5.92 -3.05 -5.03
N ILE A 3 4.85 -2.27 -5.12
CA ILE A 3 3.83 -2.36 -6.17
C ILE A 3 3.75 -1.01 -6.87
N GLN A 4 3.69 -1.04 -8.20
CA GLN A 4 3.47 0.14 -9.02
C GLN A 4 2.13 0.04 -9.73
N VAL A 5 1.32 1.09 -9.58
CA VAL A 5 0.01 1.22 -10.21
C VAL A 5 0.08 2.40 -11.16
N THR A 6 -0.21 2.16 -12.45
CA THR A 6 -0.26 3.22 -13.45
C THR A 6 -1.67 3.31 -14.01
N THR A 7 -2.26 4.50 -13.98
CA THR A 7 -3.55 4.77 -14.62
C THR A 7 -3.40 5.88 -15.66
N PRO A 8 -3.93 5.70 -16.89
CA PRO A 8 -3.85 6.73 -17.93
C PRO A 8 -4.77 7.91 -17.64
N ASP A 9 -5.89 7.65 -16.95
CA ASP A 9 -6.90 8.63 -16.59
C ASP A 9 -7.07 8.72 -15.07
N ASP A 10 -7.80 9.75 -14.64
CA ASP A 10 -8.20 9.92 -13.25
C ASP A 10 -9.30 8.93 -12.88
N VAL A 11 -9.03 8.08 -11.90
CA VAL A 11 -9.95 7.00 -11.49
C VAL A 11 -10.47 7.30 -10.09
N ALA A 12 -11.73 7.00 -9.82
CA ALA A 12 -12.33 7.20 -8.50
C ALA A 12 -12.36 5.90 -7.68
N ARG A 13 -12.15 6.01 -6.37
CA ARG A 13 -12.36 4.92 -5.39
C ARG A 13 -11.64 3.61 -5.75
N VAL A 14 -10.35 3.70 -6.04
CA VAL A 14 -9.53 2.54 -6.36
C VAL A 14 -9.16 1.81 -5.07
N THR A 15 -9.34 0.50 -5.07
CA THR A 15 -8.84 -0.41 -4.04
C THR A 15 -7.77 -1.29 -4.66
N LEU A 16 -6.62 -1.36 -4.02
CA LEU A 16 -5.53 -2.25 -4.37
C LEU A 16 -5.46 -3.36 -3.31
N GLU A 17 -5.48 -4.61 -3.73
CA GLU A 17 -5.34 -5.78 -2.87
C GLU A 17 -4.16 -6.61 -3.34
N ASP A 18 -3.18 -6.83 -2.47
CA ASP A 18 -2.04 -7.71 -2.72
C ASP A 18 -2.14 -8.92 -1.81
N LEU A 19 -2.39 -10.09 -2.40
CA LEU A 19 -2.51 -11.36 -1.69
C LEU A 19 -1.12 -11.91 -1.34
N SER A 20 -0.92 -12.29 -0.09
CA SER A 20 0.34 -12.84 0.38
C SER A 20 0.47 -14.33 0.07
N ALA A 21 1.65 -14.74 -0.38
CA ALA A 21 1.97 -16.16 -0.48
C ALA A 21 2.04 -16.78 0.92
N GLY A 22 1.65 -18.06 1.08
CA GLY A 22 1.50 -18.69 2.40
C GLY A 22 2.77 -18.80 3.28
N GLY A 23 3.95 -18.46 2.75
CA GLY A 23 5.20 -18.37 3.52
C GLY A 23 5.56 -16.95 3.99
N LEU A 24 4.82 -15.94 3.54
CA LEU A 24 5.05 -14.53 3.83
C LEU A 24 3.98 -14.01 4.80
N GLU A 25 4.43 -13.23 5.77
CA GLU A 25 3.56 -12.55 6.72
C GLU A 25 3.73 -11.03 6.57
N PRO A 26 2.71 -10.31 6.09
CA PRO A 26 2.73 -8.84 6.05
C PRO A 26 2.86 -8.24 7.46
N VAL A 27 3.71 -7.22 7.59
CA VAL A 27 3.95 -6.55 8.87
C VAL A 27 3.09 -5.28 8.96
N ASP A 28 2.25 -5.19 10.00
CA ASP A 28 1.49 -3.98 10.31
C ASP A 28 2.43 -2.89 10.86
N PRO A 29 2.51 -1.71 10.22
CA PRO A 29 3.31 -0.58 10.70
C PRO A 29 3.00 -0.16 12.13
N LYS A 30 1.75 -0.34 12.59
CA LYS A 30 1.32 -0.01 13.96
C LYS A 30 1.99 -0.88 15.01
N VAL A 31 2.38 -2.11 14.64
CA VAL A 31 3.05 -3.07 15.51
C VAL A 31 4.57 -2.94 15.39
N ALA A 32 5.07 -2.67 14.19
CA ALA A 32 6.51 -2.53 13.94
C ALA A 32 7.14 -1.24 14.49
N GLY A 33 6.34 -0.27 14.92
CA GLY A 33 6.82 1.06 15.32
C GLY A 33 7.28 1.93 14.14
N ASP A 34 7.14 1.42 12.91
CA ASP A 34 7.51 2.10 11.67
C ASP A 34 6.38 3.03 11.21
N VAL A 35 6.37 4.25 11.73
CA VAL A 35 5.45 5.33 11.27
C VAL A 35 5.69 5.67 9.77
N ALA A 36 6.85 5.27 9.22
CA ALA A 36 7.23 5.47 7.82
C ALA A 36 6.44 4.60 6.82
N GLY A 37 5.84 3.49 7.27
CA GLY A 37 5.02 2.61 6.42
C GLY A 37 3.66 3.19 6.02
N SER A 38 3.26 4.32 6.62
CA SER A 38 2.03 5.07 6.32
C SER A 38 2.26 6.24 5.36
N SER A 39 3.50 6.61 5.09
CA SER A 39 3.82 7.63 4.09
C SER A 39 4.00 6.95 2.73
N ALA A 40 2.88 6.81 2.00
CA ALA A 40 2.96 6.72 0.55
C ALA A 40 3.90 7.84 0.07
N SER A 41 5.02 7.44 -0.53
CA SER A 41 6.08 8.33 -0.98
C SER A 41 5.51 9.30 -2.02
N GLY A 42 5.24 10.53 -1.58
CA GLY A 42 4.79 11.60 -2.44
C GLY A 42 4.90 12.92 -1.70
N GLY A 43 6.10 13.52 -1.74
CA GLY A 43 6.44 14.96 -1.70
C GLY A 43 5.70 15.96 -0.79
N CYS A 44 4.78 15.53 0.06
CA CYS A 44 3.86 16.37 0.82
C CYS A 44 3.98 15.95 2.29
N GLY A 45 4.54 16.82 3.11
CA GLY A 45 4.88 16.52 4.50
C GLY A 45 3.66 16.14 5.35
N GLY A 46 3.71 14.96 5.96
CA GLY A 46 2.97 14.58 7.17
C GLY A 46 1.47 14.35 7.00
N ALA A 47 0.97 13.37 7.75
CA ALA A 47 -0.45 12.96 7.82
C ALA A 47 -1.45 14.05 8.28
N TYR A 48 -1.02 15.31 8.42
CA TYR A 48 -1.80 16.44 8.95
C TYR A 48 -1.64 17.74 8.14
N GLY A 49 -1.15 17.66 6.90
CA GLY A 49 -1.08 18.80 5.99
C GLY A 49 -2.46 19.22 5.45
N TRP A 50 -2.96 20.36 5.92
CA TRP A 50 -4.05 21.22 5.44
C TRP A 50 -4.11 21.53 3.93
N SER A 51 -3.23 20.93 3.12
CA SER A 51 -3.23 21.04 1.66
C SER A 51 -4.11 19.95 1.05
N TRP A 52 -5.36 20.29 0.77
CA TRP A 52 -6.32 19.39 0.11
C TRP A 52 -5.85 18.88 -1.27
N TRP A 53 -4.92 19.59 -1.91
CA TRP A 53 -4.30 19.22 -3.20
C TRP A 53 -3.04 18.33 -3.09
N CYS A 54 -2.49 18.11 -1.89
CA CYS A 54 -1.21 17.44 -1.67
C CYS A 54 -1.39 16.20 -0.79
N LEU A 55 -2.39 15.39 -1.14
CA LEU A 55 -2.73 14.20 -0.37
C LEU A 55 -2.17 12.95 -1.07
N PRO A 56 -1.66 11.97 -0.30
CA PRO A 56 -1.11 10.77 -0.91
C PRO A 56 -2.18 10.00 -1.67
N ALA A 57 -1.75 9.38 -2.77
CA ALA A 57 -2.57 8.60 -3.68
C ALA A 57 -3.33 7.47 -2.97
N PHE A 58 -2.70 6.82 -2.00
CA PHE A 58 -3.29 5.81 -1.14
C PHE A 58 -3.13 6.24 0.32
N ARG A 59 -4.25 6.42 1.04
CA ARG A 59 -4.27 6.92 2.43
C ARG A 59 -4.58 5.84 3.44
N GLY A 60 -5.55 4.98 3.10
CA GLY A 60 -5.90 3.85 3.93
C GLY A 60 -5.01 2.68 3.56
N ARG A 61 -4.29 2.14 4.55
CA ARG A 61 -3.63 0.83 4.46
C ARG A 61 -4.18 -0.05 5.57
N GLU A 62 -4.63 -1.23 5.19
CA GLU A 62 -5.05 -2.28 6.10
C GLU A 62 -4.18 -3.51 5.86
N THR A 63 -3.67 -4.10 6.94
CA THR A 63 -2.79 -5.26 6.90
C THR A 63 -3.54 -6.43 7.50
N TYR A 64 -3.72 -7.49 6.71
CA TYR A 64 -4.33 -8.75 7.11
C TYR A 64 -3.28 -9.86 7.08
N ALA A 65 -3.62 -11.02 7.64
CA ALA A 65 -2.73 -12.18 7.64
C ALA A 65 -2.47 -12.72 6.23
N ASP A 66 -3.45 -12.63 5.35
CA ASP A 66 -3.44 -13.18 3.99
C ASP A 66 -3.22 -12.13 2.90
N ARG A 67 -3.32 -10.83 3.21
CA ARG A 67 -3.24 -9.75 2.21
C ARG A 67 -2.93 -8.38 2.80
N VAL A 68 -2.57 -7.45 1.93
CA VAL A 68 -2.50 -6.01 2.24
C VAL A 68 -3.42 -5.26 1.30
N THR A 69 -4.21 -4.35 1.87
CA THR A 69 -5.20 -3.57 1.12
C THR A 69 -4.92 -2.09 1.24
N TRP A 70 -5.01 -1.36 0.12
CA TRP A 70 -4.94 0.10 0.07
C TRP A 70 -6.17 0.70 -0.58
N SER A 71 -6.57 1.87 -0.10
CA SER A 71 -7.67 2.65 -0.68
C SER A 71 -7.23 4.07 -1.06
N SER A 72 -7.62 4.49 -2.28
CA SER A 72 -7.27 5.80 -2.84
C SER A 72 -8.16 6.95 -2.38
N GLY A 73 -9.12 6.69 -1.47
CA GLY A 73 -10.14 7.66 -1.09
C GLY A 73 -11.10 7.99 -2.23
N GLU A 74 -11.24 9.27 -2.58
CA GLU A 74 -12.20 9.71 -3.59
C GLU A 74 -11.67 9.62 -5.02
N ARG A 75 -10.41 10.00 -5.25
CA ARG A 75 -9.79 10.08 -6.58
C ARG A 75 -8.32 9.68 -6.52
N LEU A 76 -7.92 8.84 -7.47
CA LEU A 76 -6.55 8.52 -7.83
C LEU A 76 -6.21 9.29 -9.12
N PRO A 77 -5.29 10.26 -9.08
CA PRO A 77 -4.92 11.01 -10.27
C PRO A 77 -4.28 10.13 -11.34
N ALA A 78 -4.40 10.51 -12.61
CA ALA A 78 -3.64 9.89 -13.70
C ALA A 78 -2.12 9.95 -13.40
N GLY A 79 -1.41 8.87 -13.71
CA GLY A 79 0.04 8.76 -13.47
C GLY A 79 0.44 7.44 -12.83
N THR A 80 1.68 7.40 -12.32
CA THR A 80 2.25 6.22 -11.67
C THR A 80 2.39 6.43 -10.18
N HIS A 81 1.78 5.54 -9.41
CA HIS A 81 1.78 5.53 -7.96
C HIS A 81 2.56 4.32 -7.46
N THR A 82 3.40 4.51 -6.45
CA THR A 82 4.17 3.42 -5.85
C THR A 82 3.77 3.25 -4.40
N VAL A 83 3.48 2.00 -4.01
CA VAL A 83 3.23 1.62 -2.62
C VAL A 83 4.17 0.48 -2.22
N SER A 84 4.54 0.46 -0.95
CA SER A 84 5.47 -0.54 -0.42
C SER A 84 5.05 -0.99 0.97
N TYR A 85 5.32 -2.26 1.28
CA TYR A 85 5.15 -2.81 2.62
C TYR A 85 6.24 -3.81 2.97
N GLN A 86 6.44 -4.01 4.27
CA GLN A 86 7.34 -5.02 4.81
C GLN A 86 6.58 -6.34 5.01
N ALA A 87 7.24 -7.44 4.70
CA ALA A 87 6.75 -8.79 4.98
C ALA A 87 7.93 -9.65 5.46
N VAL A 88 7.64 -10.60 6.35
CA VAL A 88 8.63 -11.53 6.91
C VAL A 88 8.39 -12.92 6.31
N ALA A 89 9.47 -13.61 5.95
CA ALA A 89 9.41 -15.02 5.58
C ALA A 89 9.30 -15.89 6.84
N ALA A 90 8.08 -16.26 7.21
CA ALA A 90 7.80 -16.98 8.45
C ALA A 90 7.98 -18.50 8.30
N THR A 91 7.52 -19.07 7.18
CA THR A 91 7.53 -20.52 6.96
C THR A 91 8.38 -20.91 5.75
N ARG A 92 9.24 -21.92 5.92
CA ARG A 92 10.03 -22.49 4.82
C ARG A 92 9.17 -23.43 3.98
N GLY A 93 9.19 -23.27 2.67
CA GLY A 93 8.44 -24.12 1.75
C GLY A 93 8.41 -23.54 0.34
N VAL A 94 7.65 -24.21 -0.54
CA VAL A 94 7.34 -23.72 -1.88
C VAL A 94 5.86 -23.34 -1.89
N PHE A 95 5.58 -22.08 -2.21
CA PHE A 95 4.23 -21.52 -2.18
C PHE A 95 3.88 -20.92 -3.53
N CYS A 96 2.60 -20.95 -3.89
CA CYS A 96 2.09 -20.20 -5.03
C CYS A 96 2.15 -18.70 -4.72
N LEU A 97 2.69 -17.92 -5.65
CA LEU A 97 2.66 -16.46 -5.60
C LEU A 97 1.39 -15.98 -6.32
N PRO A 98 0.44 -15.33 -5.63
CA PRO A 98 -0.71 -14.72 -6.28
C PRO A 98 -0.28 -13.60 -7.24
N PRO A 99 -1.08 -13.31 -8.28
CA PRO A 99 -0.86 -12.12 -9.09
C PRO A 99 -1.10 -10.85 -8.27
N ALA A 100 -0.36 -9.80 -8.62
CA ALA A 100 -0.54 -8.44 -8.10
C ALA A 100 -1.52 -7.63 -8.95
#